data_AF-A0A9P1CN77-F1
#
_entry.id   AF-A0A9P1CN77-F1
#
_cell.length_a   1.000
_cell.length_b   1.000
_cell.length_c   1.000
_cell.angle_alpha   90.00
_cell.angle_beta   90.00
_cell.angle_gamma   90.00
#
_symmetry.space_group_name_H-M   'P 1'
#
loop_
_entity.id
_entity.type
_entity.pdbx_description
1 polymer ?
#
loop_
_entity_poly.entity_id
_entity_poly.type
_entity_poly.pdbx_seq_one_letter_code
_entity_poly.pdbx_strand_id
1 'polypeptide(L)'
;MEKLNFSEMSKYGEGMLYWTEVHSRGLLKKTKRRITQEMEEWDEDVEEGDNRSEPELEWGFMADKTESKPGLSLKDVEDKDLEAVHVETDDVKKEIQRLNYPEVEGDLAPSAIVPKACQSIQKQVSKLESLLGNFLGGKELSMLQNRMTAKLKSAVEELSKLDEILIDQHGQGVLDGFDYKSRAPAPEKKVKESKESREPKLPGKAKAKAKATAESAERSLKASAGQPTHALQGDIFHIHKLGAARDVIGGVLIILLRLGFMDHEGSTKNMTDRFTRAHSYFAMWCSSNGKTPGLRSFSKAYFNLKTLVSAPWVNAKGSDSTLLLEWLDFTLRLNLQHPSVEGHTQLLRHMLQLVESSLAVRMVHTHRLWLERDCARRLYVKLMTVLRAYSVMAQSAMRLKIRAFVLKPKHHSLHHIAWFLKTELRKGAALIYNPQGYACEMNEDFVGRISRLSRRVGFRLCDKRVFERVFLKVTALLRRRKELRQSRSRSSRVKGKFRK
;
A
#
# COMPACT_ATOMS: atom_id res chain seq x y z
N MET A 1 37.74 -24.86 5.06
CA MET A 1 36.58 -24.13 5.60
C MET A 1 37.12 -23.00 6.46
N GLU A 2 37.45 -21.88 5.84
CA GLU A 2 37.91 -20.68 6.53
C GLU A 2 36.76 -20.11 7.38
N LYS A 3 37.09 -19.77 8.63
CA LYS A 3 36.20 -19.01 9.52
C LYS A 3 35.98 -17.64 8.88
N LEU A 4 34.85 -17.45 8.21
CA LEU A 4 34.41 -16.12 7.80
C LEU A 4 34.23 -15.29 9.07
N ASN A 5 35.19 -14.42 9.31
CA ASN A 5 35.24 -13.49 10.43
C ASN A 5 33.99 -12.61 10.39
N PHE A 6 33.26 -12.54 11.51
CA PHE A 6 32.07 -11.70 11.70
C PHE A 6 32.36 -10.19 11.66
N SER A 7 33.53 -9.77 11.17
CA SER A 7 34.02 -8.38 11.24
C SER A 7 33.63 -7.48 10.07
N GLU A 8 32.93 -7.99 9.04
CA GLU A 8 32.15 -7.10 8.15
C GLU A 8 30.85 -6.68 8.85
N MET A 9 31.00 -6.07 10.03
CA MET A 9 29.94 -5.31 10.66
C MET A 9 29.56 -4.19 9.70
N SER A 10 28.26 -4.09 9.38
CA SER A 10 27.73 -2.87 8.77
C SER A 10 28.26 -1.67 9.58
N LYS A 11 28.70 -0.59 8.91
CA LYS A 11 29.21 0.64 9.56
C LYS A 11 28.27 1.22 10.63
N TYR A 12 27.04 0.73 10.71
CA TYR A 12 26.03 1.06 11.69
C TYR A 12 26.01 -0.03 12.78
N GLY A 13 26.52 0.32 13.97
CA GLY A 13 26.73 -0.57 15.11
C GLY A 13 25.50 -1.36 15.58
N GLU A 14 25.74 -2.36 16.43
CA GLU A 14 24.69 -3.05 17.17
C GLU A 14 24.04 -2.09 18.18
N GLY A 15 22.71 -1.96 18.17
CA GLY A 15 22.01 -1.55 19.39
C GLY A 15 20.83 -0.61 19.27
N MET A 16 20.72 0.26 18.26
CA MET A 16 19.63 1.25 18.26
C MET A 16 18.75 1.16 17.02
N LEU A 17 17.65 0.42 17.15
CA LEU A 17 16.44 0.71 16.40
C LEU A 17 15.50 1.46 17.36
N TYR A 18 15.21 2.70 17.03
CA TYR A 18 14.40 3.69 17.75
C TYR A 18 13.06 3.16 18.32
N TRP A 19 12.54 2.02 17.84
CA TRP A 19 11.24 1.49 18.25
C TRP A 19 11.23 0.66 19.55
N THR A 20 12.38 0.19 20.05
CA THR A 20 12.43 -0.54 21.33
C THR A 20 12.57 0.36 22.55
N GLU A 21 12.73 1.67 22.37
CA GLU A 21 13.00 2.61 23.49
C GLU A 21 12.12 3.87 23.48
N VAL A 22 11.00 3.87 22.75
CA VAL A 22 9.96 4.89 22.98
C VAL A 22 9.12 4.45 24.18
N HIS A 23 9.65 4.68 25.38
CA HIS A 23 8.82 4.90 26.56
C HIS A 23 8.11 6.25 26.37
N SER A 24 7.02 6.27 25.60
CA SER A 24 6.20 7.47 25.44
C SER A 24 5.36 7.69 26.69
N ARG A 25 5.92 8.41 27.66
CA ARG A 25 5.09 9.20 28.58
C ARG A 25 4.52 10.39 27.80
N GLY A 26 3.20 10.41 27.61
CA GLY A 26 2.40 11.62 27.42
C GLY A 26 2.19 12.22 26.02
N LEU A 27 3.10 12.09 25.05
CA LEU A 27 3.05 12.94 23.83
C LEU A 27 2.37 12.33 22.57
N LEU A 28 2.14 11.02 22.52
CA LEU A 28 1.65 10.33 21.31
C LEU A 28 0.16 10.55 20.98
N LYS A 29 -0.66 10.96 21.96
CA LYS A 29 -2.09 11.21 21.74
C LYS A 29 -2.35 12.45 20.86
N LYS A 30 -1.55 13.51 21.01
CA LYS A 30 -1.69 14.75 20.22
C LYS A 30 -1.30 14.55 18.74
N THR A 31 -0.26 13.75 18.47
CA THR A 31 0.21 13.50 17.09
C THR A 31 -0.72 12.58 16.30
N LYS A 32 -1.36 11.60 16.94
CA LYS A 32 -2.31 10.71 16.26
C LYS A 32 -3.59 11.45 15.86
N ARG A 33 -4.13 12.32 16.73
CA ARG A 33 -5.30 13.15 16.42
C ARG A 33 -5.04 14.09 15.23
N ARG A 34 -3.88 14.75 15.20
CA ARG A 34 -3.52 15.62 14.08
C ARG A 34 -3.40 14.88 12.75
N ILE A 35 -2.88 13.64 12.76
CA ILE A 35 -2.78 12.82 11.55
C ILE A 35 -4.16 12.32 11.08
N THR A 36 -5.09 12.06 11.99
CA THR A 36 -6.46 11.64 11.63
C THR A 36 -7.27 12.82 11.07
N GLN A 37 -7.14 14.00 11.67
CA GLN A 37 -7.79 15.23 11.19
C GLN A 37 -7.19 15.68 9.84
N GLU A 38 -5.86 15.61 9.68
CA GLU A 38 -5.17 15.76 8.39
C GLU A 38 -5.45 14.58 7.41
N MET A 39 -6.27 13.59 7.74
CA MET A 39 -6.72 12.55 6.79
C MET A 39 -8.18 12.75 6.40
N GLU A 40 -9.04 13.18 7.33
CA GLU A 40 -10.46 13.49 7.07
C GLU A 40 -10.62 14.74 6.18
N GLU A 41 -9.86 15.81 6.41
CA GLU A 41 -9.86 16.99 5.53
C GLU A 41 -9.42 16.67 4.08
N TRP A 42 -8.73 15.54 3.87
CA TRP A 42 -8.23 15.15 2.53
C TRP A 42 -9.18 14.28 1.73
N ASP A 43 -10.21 13.70 2.36
CA ASP A 43 -11.24 12.94 1.65
C ASP A 43 -12.34 13.89 1.11
N GLU A 44 -12.51 15.08 1.69
CA GLU A 44 -13.46 16.11 1.23
C GLU A 44 -12.98 16.85 -0.05
N ASP A 45 -11.67 17.03 -0.24
CA ASP A 45 -11.10 17.77 -1.38
C ASP A 45 -10.93 16.95 -2.69
N VAL A 46 -11.22 15.64 -2.68
CA VAL A 46 -10.96 14.75 -3.83
C VAL A 46 -12.17 14.61 -4.76
N GLU A 47 -13.36 15.04 -4.36
CA GLU A 47 -14.59 14.83 -5.17
C GLU A 47 -14.92 15.91 -6.22
N GLU A 48 -14.17 17.03 -6.29
CA GLU A 48 -14.54 18.14 -7.19
C GLU A 48 -13.88 18.16 -8.59
N GLY A 49 -13.28 17.07 -9.06
CA GLY A 49 -12.47 17.16 -10.29
C GLY A 49 -12.35 15.95 -11.18
N ASP A 50 -13.44 15.31 -11.62
CA ASP A 50 -13.37 14.49 -12.85
C ASP A 50 -14.72 14.30 -13.56
N ASN A 51 -15.20 15.36 -14.21
CA ASN A 51 -16.26 15.28 -15.22
C ASN A 51 -15.75 15.82 -16.57
N ARG A 52 -14.74 15.16 -17.14
CA ARG A 52 -14.36 15.36 -18.55
C ARG A 52 -14.61 14.09 -19.34
N SER A 53 -15.60 14.17 -20.23
CA SER A 53 -15.85 13.22 -21.31
C SER A 53 -14.59 12.97 -22.14
N GLU A 54 -14.27 11.68 -22.35
CA GLU A 54 -13.22 11.22 -23.27
C GLU A 54 -13.53 11.73 -24.70
N PRO A 55 -12.59 12.40 -25.39
CA PRO A 55 -12.63 12.50 -26.84
C PRO A 55 -11.80 11.38 -27.47
N GLU A 56 -12.37 10.74 -28.49
CA GLU A 56 -11.67 9.85 -29.42
C GLU A 56 -10.47 10.56 -30.07
N LEU A 57 -9.36 9.84 -30.15
CA LEU A 57 -8.06 10.32 -30.62
C LEU A 57 -7.99 10.40 -32.15
N GLU A 58 -7.88 11.61 -32.68
CA GLU A 58 -7.31 11.91 -34.01
C GLU A 58 -5.97 12.64 -33.83
N TRP A 59 -4.95 12.23 -34.61
CA TRP A 59 -3.58 12.75 -34.53
C TRP A 59 -3.45 14.08 -35.28
N GLY A 60 -2.99 15.15 -34.61
CA GLY A 60 -2.72 16.45 -35.25
C GLY A 60 -1.74 17.33 -34.46
N PHE A 61 -0.86 18.01 -35.19
CA PHE A 61 0.28 18.83 -34.78
C PHE A 61 -0.11 20.21 -34.21
N MET A 62 0.71 20.71 -33.25
CA MET A 62 0.92 22.11 -32.76
C MET A 62 -0.27 22.99 -32.31
N ALA A 63 -0.22 23.50 -31.07
CA ALA A 63 0.14 24.90 -30.75
C ALA A 63 -0.15 25.26 -29.28
N ASP A 64 0.74 26.09 -28.72
CA ASP A 64 0.66 26.80 -27.44
C ASP A 64 -0.65 27.55 -27.22
N LYS A 65 -1.07 27.71 -25.94
CA LYS A 65 -1.50 28.99 -25.35
C LYS A 65 -1.49 28.92 -23.81
N THR A 66 -0.69 29.78 -23.22
CA THR A 66 -0.65 30.22 -21.83
C THR A 66 -1.89 31.03 -21.45
N GLU A 67 -2.36 30.94 -20.20
CA GLU A 67 -2.78 32.10 -19.40
C GLU A 67 -2.97 31.74 -17.92
N SER A 68 -2.37 32.55 -17.05
CA SER A 68 -2.33 32.46 -15.59
C SER A 68 -3.36 33.41 -14.95
N LYS A 69 -3.95 33.01 -13.82
CA LYS A 69 -4.61 33.94 -12.87
C LYS A 69 -4.20 33.66 -11.41
N PRO A 70 -4.24 34.68 -10.53
CA PRO A 70 -3.43 34.74 -9.31
C PRO A 70 -4.20 34.34 -8.04
N GLY A 71 -3.41 34.14 -6.97
CA GLY A 71 -3.78 33.46 -5.73
C GLY A 71 -4.72 34.20 -4.77
N LEU A 72 -5.11 33.47 -3.74
CA LEU A 72 -5.72 33.95 -2.52
C LEU A 72 -5.10 33.21 -1.34
N SER A 73 -4.62 33.98 -0.35
CA SER A 73 -4.09 33.49 0.93
C SER A 73 -5.18 33.57 1.99
N LEU A 74 -5.28 32.58 2.88
CA LEU A 74 -6.02 32.72 4.12
C LEU A 74 -5.19 32.22 5.30
N LYS A 75 -5.24 33.01 6.38
CA LYS A 75 -4.58 32.83 7.67
C LYS A 75 -5.61 32.34 8.70
N ASP A 76 -5.07 31.57 9.66
CA ASP A 76 -5.43 31.40 11.06
C ASP A 76 -6.89 31.03 11.44
N VAL A 77 -7.06 29.81 11.96
CA VAL A 77 -8.17 29.45 12.87
C VAL A 77 -7.59 28.73 14.09
N GLU A 78 -7.96 29.24 15.27
CA GLU A 78 -7.56 28.79 16.60
C GLU A 78 -8.35 27.56 17.08
N ASP A 79 -7.69 26.71 17.86
CA ASP A 79 -8.23 25.56 18.58
C ASP A 79 -9.16 25.96 19.75
N LYS A 80 -10.31 25.29 19.93
CA LYS A 80 -10.91 25.03 21.25
C LYS A 80 -11.65 23.68 21.36
N ASP A 81 -11.29 23.02 22.46
CA ASP A 81 -12.03 22.09 23.34
C ASP A 81 -12.26 20.59 23.01
N LEU A 82 -11.81 19.80 24.00
CA LEU A 82 -11.94 18.37 24.33
C LEU A 82 -13.34 18.13 24.94
N GLU A 83 -14.01 16.97 25.03
CA GLU A 83 -13.69 15.54 25.21
C GLU A 83 -15.06 14.79 25.06
N ALA A 84 -15.17 13.59 24.48
CA ALA A 84 -15.39 12.32 25.20
C ALA A 84 -15.49 11.16 24.20
N VAL A 85 -14.89 10.01 24.51
CA VAL A 85 -14.95 8.79 23.69
C VAL A 85 -16.11 7.93 24.17
N HIS A 86 -17.13 7.77 23.33
CA HIS A 86 -18.15 6.74 23.52
C HIS A 86 -17.90 5.57 22.57
N VAL A 87 -17.94 4.35 23.11
CA VAL A 87 -17.95 3.10 22.33
C VAL A 87 -19.41 2.79 22.01
N GLU A 88 -19.72 2.58 20.73
CA GLU A 88 -21.04 2.08 20.31
C GLU A 88 -20.98 0.73 19.59
N THR A 89 -22.14 0.07 19.67
CA THR A 89 -22.45 -1.32 19.36
C THR A 89 -22.62 -1.55 17.85
N ASP A 90 -22.20 -2.74 17.38
CA ASP A 90 -22.13 -3.14 15.96
C ASP A 90 -23.43 -2.97 15.15
N ASP A 91 -24.59 -2.83 15.81
CA ASP A 91 -25.89 -2.69 15.15
C ASP A 91 -26.07 -1.33 14.46
N VAL A 92 -25.53 -0.24 15.05
CA VAL A 92 -25.58 1.11 14.44
C VAL A 92 -24.75 1.15 13.16
N LYS A 93 -23.57 0.50 13.16
CA LYS A 93 -22.70 0.40 11.98
C LYS A 93 -23.35 -0.38 10.83
N LYS A 94 -24.09 -1.45 11.14
CA LYS A 94 -24.78 -2.25 10.13
C LYS A 94 -25.91 -1.48 9.46
N GLU A 95 -26.65 -0.67 10.22
CA GLU A 95 -27.75 0.11 9.67
C GLU A 95 -27.26 1.30 8.82
N ILE A 96 -26.17 1.97 9.22
CA ILE A 96 -25.51 3.01 8.40
C ILE A 96 -25.00 2.42 7.06
N GLN A 97 -24.36 1.25 7.09
CA GLN A 97 -23.94 0.56 5.86
C GLN A 97 -25.11 0.13 4.98
N ARG A 98 -26.27 -0.20 5.58
CA ARG A 98 -27.48 -0.56 4.84
C ARG A 98 -28.12 0.64 4.13
N LEU A 99 -28.02 1.83 4.72
CA LEU A 99 -28.60 3.07 4.18
C LEU A 99 -27.75 3.72 3.08
N ASN A 100 -26.51 3.27 2.86
CA ASN A 100 -25.63 3.66 1.76
C ASN A 100 -25.35 5.17 1.67
N TYR A 101 -25.15 5.82 2.82
CA TYR A 101 -24.68 7.21 2.95
C TYR A 101 -23.20 7.24 3.38
N PRO A 102 -22.25 7.17 2.43
CA PRO A 102 -20.82 7.09 2.76
C PRO A 102 -20.30 8.34 3.47
N GLU A 103 -20.94 9.50 3.26
CA GLU A 103 -20.54 10.77 3.88
C GLU A 103 -20.78 10.80 5.41
N VAL A 104 -21.62 9.90 5.94
CA VAL A 104 -21.97 9.81 7.36
C VAL A 104 -21.09 8.77 8.09
N GLU A 105 -20.23 8.06 7.36
CA GLU A 105 -19.40 6.98 7.90
C GLU A 105 -18.16 7.53 8.63
N GLY A 106 -18.17 7.56 9.96
CA GLY A 106 -16.99 7.93 10.78
C GLY A 106 -17.30 8.83 11.97
N ASP A 107 -18.37 9.62 11.88
CA ASP A 107 -18.81 10.51 12.96
C ASP A 107 -19.80 9.83 13.87
N LEU A 108 -19.44 9.75 15.15
CA LEU A 108 -20.13 8.90 16.13
C LEU A 108 -20.99 9.70 17.11
N ALA A 109 -20.92 11.03 17.09
CA ALA A 109 -21.83 11.86 17.87
C ALA A 109 -23.09 12.13 17.02
N PRO A 110 -24.31 11.90 17.56
CA PRO A 110 -25.54 12.31 16.89
C PRO A 110 -25.50 13.77 16.41
N SER A 111 -24.89 14.65 17.21
CA SER A 111 -24.66 16.06 16.88
C SER A 111 -23.75 16.31 15.68
N ALA A 112 -22.85 15.38 15.34
CA ALA A 112 -21.99 15.45 14.16
C ALA A 112 -22.62 14.79 12.92
N ILE A 113 -23.53 13.84 13.13
CA ILE A 113 -24.25 13.13 12.06
C ILE A 113 -25.29 14.05 11.40
N VAL A 114 -26.02 14.86 12.18
CA VAL A 114 -27.11 15.68 11.63
C VAL A 114 -26.63 16.72 10.61
N PRO A 115 -25.56 17.51 10.85
CA PRO A 115 -25.05 18.43 9.85
C PRO A 115 -24.65 17.76 8.53
N LYS A 116 -24.07 16.56 8.59
CA LYS A 116 -23.69 15.78 7.40
C LYS A 116 -24.90 15.18 6.67
N ALA A 117 -25.91 14.72 7.41
CA ALA A 117 -27.18 14.28 6.83
C ALA A 117 -27.88 15.44 6.10
N CYS A 118 -27.95 16.64 6.69
CA CYS A 118 -28.45 17.85 6.04
C CYS A 118 -27.64 18.20 4.80
N GLN A 119 -26.31 18.19 4.87
CA GLN A 119 -25.43 18.46 3.71
C GLN A 119 -25.67 17.46 2.57
N SER A 120 -25.86 16.17 2.88
CA SER A 120 -26.18 15.14 1.89
C SER A 120 -27.57 15.37 1.27
N ILE A 121 -28.58 15.72 2.06
CA ILE A 121 -29.93 16.05 1.56
C ILE A 121 -29.86 17.26 0.62
N GLN A 122 -29.17 18.32 1.01
CA GLN A 122 -28.99 19.53 0.20
C GLN A 122 -28.27 19.25 -1.13
N LYS A 123 -27.20 18.43 -1.11
CA LYS A 123 -26.52 17.98 -2.33
C LYS A 123 -27.49 17.24 -3.28
N GLN A 124 -28.38 16.40 -2.75
CA GLN A 124 -29.37 15.69 -3.57
C GLN A 124 -30.46 16.62 -4.11
N VAL A 125 -30.95 17.55 -3.28
CA VAL A 125 -31.90 18.58 -3.70
C VAL A 125 -31.32 19.39 -4.86
N SER A 126 -30.09 19.91 -4.75
CA SER A 126 -29.45 20.67 -5.82
C SER A 126 -29.27 19.87 -7.12
N LYS A 127 -28.98 18.57 -7.03
CA LYS A 127 -28.93 17.68 -8.21
C LYS A 127 -30.29 17.54 -8.87
N LEU A 128 -31.35 17.34 -8.09
CA LEU A 128 -32.72 17.22 -8.59
C LEU A 128 -33.24 18.53 -9.18
N GLU A 129 -32.91 19.67 -8.57
CA GLU A 129 -33.24 21.01 -9.10
C GLU A 129 -32.53 21.29 -10.42
N SER A 130 -31.25 20.92 -10.54
CA SER A 130 -30.51 21.03 -11.81
C SER A 130 -31.17 20.19 -12.92
N LEU A 131 -31.56 18.96 -12.60
CA LEU A 131 -32.31 18.11 -13.53
C LEU A 131 -33.67 18.73 -13.90
N LEU A 132 -34.39 19.28 -12.92
CA LEU A 132 -35.66 19.96 -13.15
C LEU A 132 -35.49 21.18 -14.06
N GLY A 133 -34.44 21.98 -13.87
CA GLY A 133 -34.08 23.09 -14.75
C GLY A 133 -33.84 22.66 -16.19
N ASN A 134 -33.15 21.51 -16.39
CA ASN A 134 -32.94 20.95 -17.72
C ASN A 134 -34.25 20.51 -18.39
N PHE A 135 -35.22 20.00 -17.63
CA PHE A 135 -36.55 19.67 -18.17
C PHE A 135 -37.36 20.93 -18.51
N LEU A 136 -37.29 21.98 -17.70
CA LEU A 136 -38.08 23.21 -17.89
C LEU A 136 -37.54 24.12 -19.02
N GLY A 137 -36.31 23.93 -19.47
CA GLY A 137 -35.70 24.72 -20.56
C GLY A 137 -36.21 24.42 -21.98
N GLY A 138 -37.02 23.37 -22.17
CA GLY A 138 -37.60 23.02 -23.47
C GLY A 138 -38.87 23.81 -23.80
N LYS A 139 -39.04 24.22 -25.08
CA LYS A 139 -40.23 24.99 -25.52
C LYS A 139 -41.56 24.24 -25.37
N GLU A 140 -41.56 22.91 -25.47
CA GLU A 140 -42.72 22.06 -25.25
C GLU A 140 -42.31 20.74 -24.60
N LEU A 141 -42.95 20.39 -23.48
CA LEU A 141 -42.69 19.14 -22.76
C LEU A 141 -43.65 18.04 -23.23
N SER A 142 -43.10 16.87 -23.55
CA SER A 142 -43.90 15.67 -23.79
C SER A 142 -44.72 15.26 -22.55
N MET A 143 -45.80 14.50 -22.74
CA MET A 143 -46.60 13.98 -21.61
C MET A 143 -45.76 13.17 -20.60
N LEU A 144 -44.75 12.44 -21.07
CA LEU A 144 -43.84 11.71 -20.19
C LEU A 144 -42.96 12.65 -19.37
N GLN A 145 -42.39 13.68 -20.02
CA GLN A 145 -41.60 14.70 -19.33
C GLN A 145 -42.45 15.45 -18.30
N ASN A 146 -43.70 15.79 -18.59
CA ASN A 146 -44.61 16.40 -17.61
C ASN A 146 -44.82 15.53 -16.36
N ARG A 147 -44.99 14.21 -16.53
CA ARG A 147 -45.09 13.27 -15.41
C ARG A 147 -43.78 13.16 -14.62
N MET A 148 -42.63 13.18 -15.29
CA MET A 148 -41.31 13.16 -14.65
C MET A 148 -41.04 14.45 -13.88
N THR A 149 -41.35 15.61 -14.46
CA THR A 149 -41.27 16.93 -13.84
C THR A 149 -42.13 16.99 -12.58
N ALA A 150 -43.36 16.46 -12.61
CA ALA A 150 -44.23 16.40 -11.43
C ALA A 150 -43.62 15.55 -10.30
N LYS A 151 -43.06 14.38 -10.65
CA LYS A 151 -42.38 13.51 -9.68
C LYS A 151 -41.11 14.15 -9.09
N LEU A 152 -40.31 14.81 -9.93
CA LEU A 152 -39.10 15.52 -9.49
C LEU A 152 -39.45 16.67 -8.53
N LYS A 153 -40.49 17.45 -8.84
CA LYS A 153 -40.99 18.50 -7.94
C LYS A 153 -41.44 17.95 -6.58
N SER A 154 -42.22 16.87 -6.59
CA SER A 154 -42.65 16.19 -5.35
C SER A 154 -41.45 15.71 -4.51
N ALA A 155 -40.44 15.10 -5.16
CA ALA A 155 -39.25 14.60 -4.47
C ALA A 155 -38.39 15.73 -3.88
N VAL A 156 -38.24 16.85 -4.60
CA VAL A 156 -37.55 18.05 -4.09
C VAL A 156 -38.27 18.62 -2.87
N GLU A 157 -39.60 18.70 -2.92
CA GLU A 157 -40.41 19.20 -1.81
C GLU A 157 -40.34 18.30 -0.57
N GLU A 158 -40.41 16.98 -0.75
CA GLU A 158 -40.29 16.00 0.35
C GLU A 158 -38.89 16.05 1.01
N LEU A 159 -37.82 16.11 0.21
CA LEU A 159 -36.46 16.20 0.73
C LEU A 159 -36.20 17.53 1.44
N SER A 160 -36.74 18.63 0.94
CA SER A 160 -36.60 19.94 1.59
C SER A 160 -37.33 19.96 2.94
N LYS A 161 -38.52 19.37 3.03
CA LYS A 161 -39.26 19.21 4.30
C LYS A 161 -38.49 18.35 5.30
N LEU A 162 -37.82 17.30 4.84
CA LEU A 162 -36.98 16.47 5.71
C LEU A 162 -35.77 17.22 6.24
N ASP A 163 -35.14 18.07 5.42
CA ASP A 163 -34.03 18.94 5.85
C ASP A 163 -34.50 19.90 6.96
N GLU A 164 -35.65 20.56 6.77
CA GLU A 164 -36.25 21.45 7.77
C GLU A 164 -36.56 20.73 9.10
N ILE A 165 -37.12 19.51 9.04
CA ILE A 165 -37.42 18.71 10.24
C ILE A 165 -36.13 18.33 10.98
N LEU A 166 -35.08 17.94 10.25
CA LEU A 166 -33.80 17.58 10.87
C LEU A 166 -33.13 18.79 11.53
N ILE A 167 -33.16 19.95 10.87
CA ILE A 167 -32.64 21.20 11.42
C ILE A 167 -33.40 21.61 12.69
N ASP A 168 -34.74 21.52 12.67
CA ASP A 168 -35.59 21.84 13.83
C ASP A 168 -35.35 20.88 15.00
N GLN A 169 -35.30 19.56 14.76
CA GLN A 169 -35.04 18.56 15.79
C GLN A 169 -33.65 18.69 16.41
N HIS A 170 -32.66 19.07 15.61
CA HIS A 170 -31.31 19.37 16.10
C HIS A 170 -31.29 20.66 16.93
N GLY A 171 -31.95 21.72 16.45
CA GLY A 171 -32.07 23.00 17.17
C GLY A 171 -32.80 22.87 18.51
N GLN A 172 -33.74 21.92 18.62
CA GLN A 172 -34.45 21.60 19.86
C GLN A 172 -33.65 20.69 20.82
N GLY A 173 -32.47 20.21 20.43
CA GLY A 173 -31.64 19.32 21.25
C GLY A 173 -32.22 17.91 21.46
N VAL A 174 -33.28 17.54 20.71
CA VAL A 174 -33.94 16.23 20.80
C VAL A 174 -32.99 15.09 20.44
N LEU A 175 -32.03 15.38 19.56
CA LEU A 175 -31.07 14.42 19.01
C LEU A 175 -29.78 14.28 19.85
N ASP A 176 -29.58 15.11 20.89
CA ASP A 176 -28.35 15.10 21.71
C ASP A 176 -28.40 14.13 22.91
N GLY A 177 -29.54 13.46 23.16
CA GLY A 177 -29.59 12.17 23.85
C GLY A 177 -29.01 12.03 25.27
N PHE A 178 -29.03 13.05 26.14
CA PHE A 178 -28.56 12.92 27.54
C PHE A 178 -29.63 13.25 28.60
N ASP A 179 -30.33 12.21 29.10
CA ASP A 179 -30.92 12.21 30.46
C ASP A 179 -30.01 11.39 31.40
N TYR A 180 -29.34 12.08 32.33
CA TYR A 180 -28.31 11.51 33.22
C TYR A 180 -28.87 10.63 34.37
N LYS A 181 -30.19 10.45 34.51
CA LYS A 181 -30.77 9.88 35.74
C LYS A 181 -30.90 8.35 35.80
N SER A 182 -30.55 7.59 34.77
CA SER A 182 -31.01 6.18 34.67
C SER A 182 -29.93 5.14 34.36
N ARG A 183 -28.75 5.17 35.00
CA ARG A 183 -27.78 4.06 34.89
C ARG A 183 -27.32 3.47 36.23
N ALA A 184 -27.73 2.23 36.46
CA ALA A 184 -27.25 1.35 37.53
C ALA A 184 -25.82 0.82 37.23
N PRO A 185 -24.99 0.54 38.25
CA PRO A 185 -23.61 0.12 38.07
C PRO A 185 -23.49 -1.39 37.73
N ALA A 186 -22.53 -1.71 36.86
CA ALA A 186 -22.20 -3.08 36.45
C ALA A 186 -21.16 -3.75 37.40
N PRO A 187 -21.19 -5.08 37.58
CA PRO A 187 -20.36 -5.78 38.56
C PRO A 187 -18.98 -6.20 38.03
N GLU A 188 -18.00 -6.18 38.94
CA GLU A 188 -16.59 -6.53 38.73
C GLU A 188 -16.33 -8.05 38.57
N LYS A 189 -15.39 -8.42 37.69
CA LYS A 189 -14.94 -9.82 37.48
C LYS A 189 -13.55 -10.05 38.09
N LYS A 190 -13.44 -11.14 38.87
CA LYS A 190 -12.19 -11.63 39.50
C LYS A 190 -11.34 -12.47 38.54
N VAL A 191 -10.02 -12.29 38.63
CA VAL A 191 -8.96 -13.02 37.89
C VAL A 191 -8.52 -14.27 38.67
N LYS A 192 -8.32 -15.40 37.98
CA LYS A 192 -7.72 -16.64 38.53
C LYS A 192 -6.31 -16.85 37.94
N GLU A 193 -5.33 -17.07 38.81
CA GLU A 193 -3.97 -17.51 38.48
C GLU A 193 -3.87 -19.05 38.48
N SER A 194 -3.10 -19.62 37.56
CA SER A 194 -2.66 -21.02 37.59
C SER A 194 -1.14 -21.12 37.49
N LYS A 195 -0.56 -21.94 38.38
CA LYS A 195 0.86 -22.35 38.43
C LYS A 195 1.05 -23.65 37.65
N GLU A 196 2.12 -23.76 36.87
CA GLU A 196 2.58 -25.03 36.29
C GLU A 196 4.10 -25.15 36.42
N SER A 197 4.56 -26.30 36.95
CA SER A 197 5.96 -26.67 37.15
C SER A 197 6.36 -27.78 36.16
N ARG A 198 7.62 -27.80 35.72
CA ARG A 198 8.14 -28.93 34.91
C ARG A 198 9.64 -29.18 35.06
N GLU A 199 9.97 -30.45 35.29
CA GLU A 199 11.32 -31.04 35.35
C GLU A 199 11.88 -31.45 33.97
N PRO A 200 13.22 -31.66 33.83
CA PRO A 200 13.87 -31.99 32.57
C PRO A 200 14.30 -33.47 32.45
N LYS A 201 14.36 -34.01 31.21
CA LYS A 201 15.08 -35.25 30.87
C LYS A 201 15.94 -35.14 29.59
N LEU A 202 17.07 -35.85 29.65
CA LEU A 202 18.27 -35.88 28.78
C LEU A 202 18.16 -36.81 27.53
N PRO A 203 19.16 -36.83 26.61
CA PRO A 203 18.91 -37.01 25.17
C PRO A 203 19.44 -38.30 24.51
N GLY A 204 18.75 -38.75 23.45
CA GLY A 204 19.25 -39.66 22.42
C GLY A 204 19.35 -38.95 21.05
N LYS A 205 20.57 -38.68 20.58
CA LYS A 205 20.84 -37.70 19.49
C LYS A 205 21.15 -38.39 18.16
N ALA A 206 20.18 -38.42 17.24
CA ALA A 206 20.38 -38.22 15.79
C ALA A 206 19.08 -38.54 15.01
N LYS A 207 18.52 -39.75 15.14
CA LYS A 207 17.22 -40.11 14.52
C LYS A 207 16.03 -39.36 15.15
N ALA A 208 16.14 -39.06 16.45
CA ALA A 208 15.18 -38.20 17.14
C ALA A 208 15.17 -36.77 16.57
N LYS A 209 16.26 -36.29 15.97
CA LYS A 209 16.35 -34.88 15.53
C LYS A 209 15.47 -34.60 14.31
N ALA A 210 15.41 -35.53 13.35
CA ALA A 210 14.56 -35.41 12.17
C ALA A 210 13.06 -35.55 12.51
N LYS A 211 12.70 -36.54 13.34
CA LYS A 211 11.33 -36.73 13.84
C LYS A 211 10.88 -35.57 14.73
N ALA A 212 11.76 -35.03 15.57
CA ALA A 212 11.49 -33.86 16.39
C ALA A 212 11.27 -32.59 15.54
N THR A 213 11.97 -32.41 14.41
CA THR A 213 11.67 -31.29 13.50
C THR A 213 10.28 -31.41 12.87
N ALA A 214 9.86 -32.61 12.45
CA ALA A 214 8.53 -32.82 11.88
C ALA A 214 7.42 -32.65 12.94
N GLU A 215 7.59 -33.25 14.13
CA GLU A 215 6.67 -33.08 15.26
C GLU A 215 6.65 -31.64 15.80
N SER A 216 7.77 -30.90 15.74
CA SER A 216 7.82 -29.48 16.09
C SER A 216 7.06 -28.63 15.08
N ALA A 217 7.10 -28.96 13.79
CA ALA A 217 6.30 -28.29 12.78
C ALA A 217 4.80 -28.57 12.98
N GLU A 218 4.44 -29.82 13.27
CA GLU A 218 3.04 -30.20 13.56
C GLU A 218 2.53 -29.60 14.89
N ARG A 219 3.36 -29.56 15.93
CA ARG A 219 3.02 -28.87 17.19
C ARG A 219 2.91 -27.36 17.00
N SER A 220 3.71 -26.75 16.12
CA SER A 220 3.55 -25.33 15.78
C SER A 220 2.21 -25.07 15.08
N LEU A 221 1.74 -25.99 14.23
CA LEU A 221 0.41 -25.94 13.61
C LEU A 221 -0.73 -26.17 14.62
N LYS A 222 -0.56 -27.08 15.59
CA LYS A 222 -1.56 -27.31 16.65
C LYS A 222 -1.60 -26.19 17.70
N ALA A 223 -0.47 -25.60 18.05
CA ALA A 223 -0.39 -24.47 18.97
C ALA A 223 -1.03 -23.20 18.40
N SER A 224 -1.07 -23.04 17.06
CA SER A 224 -1.76 -21.92 16.43
C SER A 224 -3.29 -22.00 16.48
N ALA A 225 -3.88 -23.14 16.85
CA ALA A 225 -5.34 -23.28 16.95
C ALA A 225 -5.97 -22.35 18.01
N GLY A 226 -5.19 -21.91 19.00
CA GLY A 226 -5.62 -20.93 20.01
C GLY A 226 -5.20 -19.48 19.74
N GLN A 227 -4.43 -19.22 18.68
CA GLN A 227 -3.91 -17.89 18.35
C GLN A 227 -4.04 -17.61 16.85
N PRO A 228 -5.21 -17.17 16.37
CA PRO A 228 -5.48 -16.96 14.95
C PRO A 228 -4.51 -15.95 14.30
N THR A 229 -3.91 -15.07 15.09
CA THR A 229 -2.86 -14.12 14.66
C THR A 229 -1.63 -14.82 14.10
N HIS A 230 -1.30 -16.04 14.54
CA HIS A 230 -0.16 -16.81 14.01
C HIS A 230 -0.37 -17.30 12.58
N ALA A 231 -1.62 -17.42 12.13
CA ALA A 231 -1.94 -17.73 10.74
C ALA A 231 -1.70 -16.52 9.80
N LEU A 232 -1.72 -15.31 10.35
CA LEU A 232 -1.48 -14.07 9.61
C LEU A 232 0.02 -13.77 9.56
N GLN A 233 0.73 -14.51 8.71
CA GLN A 233 2.14 -14.25 8.44
C GLN A 233 2.31 -13.08 7.46
N GLY A 234 3.43 -12.36 7.60
CA GLY A 234 3.70 -11.18 6.79
C GLY A 234 3.97 -11.54 5.33
N ASP A 235 3.11 -11.06 4.43
CA ASP A 235 3.33 -11.15 2.99
C ASP A 235 4.47 -10.21 2.55
N ILE A 236 5.63 -10.80 2.25
CA ILE A 236 6.82 -10.06 1.82
C ILE A 236 6.60 -9.23 0.54
N PHE A 237 5.69 -9.63 -0.34
CA PHE A 237 5.38 -8.87 -1.55
C PHE A 237 4.68 -7.56 -1.23
N HIS A 238 3.66 -7.60 -0.38
CA HIS A 238 2.92 -6.39 0.04
C HIS A 238 3.73 -5.49 0.95
N ILE A 239 4.53 -6.11 1.82
CA ILE A 239 5.36 -5.42 2.80
C ILE A 239 6.55 -4.74 2.11
N HIS A 240 7.23 -5.43 1.18
CA HIS A 240 8.39 -4.90 0.49
C HIS A 240 8.05 -4.28 -0.86
N LYS A 241 7.70 -5.08 -1.89
CA LYS A 241 7.59 -4.60 -3.28
C LYS A 241 6.47 -3.57 -3.50
N LEU A 242 5.32 -3.79 -2.87
CA LEU A 242 4.19 -2.83 -2.87
C LEU A 242 4.18 -1.94 -1.61
N GLY A 243 5.24 -1.97 -0.83
CA GLY A 243 5.37 -1.26 0.44
C GLY A 243 6.66 -0.47 0.51
N ALA A 244 7.58 -0.93 1.36
CA ALA A 244 8.84 -0.24 1.64
C ALA A 244 9.63 0.12 0.36
N ALA A 245 9.64 -0.73 -0.67
CA ALA A 245 10.30 -0.43 -1.93
C ALA A 245 9.72 0.81 -2.62
N ARG A 246 8.39 1.00 -2.58
CA ARG A 246 7.74 2.18 -3.17
C ARG A 246 8.12 3.46 -2.45
N ASP A 247 8.26 3.39 -1.13
CA ASP A 247 8.72 4.51 -0.31
C ASP A 247 10.19 4.83 -0.58
N VAL A 248 11.05 3.81 -0.71
CA VAL A 248 12.46 3.96 -1.09
C VAL A 248 12.60 4.66 -2.44
N ILE A 249 11.87 4.19 -3.46
CA ILE A 249 11.92 4.77 -4.81
C ILE A 249 11.46 6.23 -4.79
N GLY A 250 10.32 6.51 -4.14
CA GLY A 250 9.81 7.87 -4.02
C GLY A 250 10.78 8.81 -3.32
N GLY A 251 11.29 8.39 -2.15
CA GLY A 251 12.21 9.22 -1.37
C GLY A 251 13.54 9.49 -2.07
N VAL A 252 14.16 8.46 -2.66
CA VAL A 252 15.42 8.61 -3.40
C VAL A 252 15.23 9.51 -4.60
N LEU A 253 14.22 9.25 -5.44
CA LEU A 253 14.02 10.03 -6.66
C LEU A 253 13.72 11.50 -6.35
N ILE A 254 12.84 11.80 -5.39
CA ILE A 254 12.52 13.20 -5.06
C ILE A 254 13.74 13.97 -4.56
N ILE A 255 14.64 13.34 -3.79
CA ILE A 255 15.88 14.03 -3.41
C ILE A 255 16.75 14.29 -4.65
N LEU A 256 16.92 13.30 -5.53
CA LEU A 256 17.70 13.48 -6.77
C LEU A 256 17.13 14.63 -7.62
N LEU A 257 15.80 14.68 -7.80
CA LEU A 257 15.13 15.75 -8.53
C LEU A 257 15.30 17.08 -7.83
N ARG A 258 15.10 17.17 -6.51
CA ARG A 258 15.19 18.46 -5.78
C ARG A 258 16.60 19.03 -5.76
N LEU A 259 17.62 18.18 -5.70
CA LEU A 259 19.03 18.59 -5.75
C LEU A 259 19.54 18.88 -7.17
N GLY A 260 18.73 18.61 -8.21
CA GLY A 260 19.09 18.95 -9.59
C GLY A 260 19.99 17.92 -10.28
N PHE A 261 20.06 16.68 -9.78
CA PHE A 261 20.85 15.61 -10.43
C PHE A 261 20.36 15.21 -11.82
N MET A 262 19.14 15.64 -12.20
CA MET A 262 18.56 15.41 -13.52
C MET A 262 18.28 16.73 -14.26
N ASP A 263 18.90 17.82 -13.81
CA ASP A 263 18.89 19.07 -14.54
C ASP A 263 20.07 19.10 -15.52
N HIS A 264 19.87 19.81 -16.63
CA HIS A 264 20.89 20.10 -17.63
C HIS A 264 20.85 21.61 -17.92
N GLU A 265 21.90 22.13 -18.54
CA GLU A 265 22.01 23.55 -18.84
C GLU A 265 20.81 24.05 -19.68
N GLY A 266 20.26 25.20 -19.31
CA GLY A 266 19.07 25.77 -19.96
C GLY A 266 17.73 25.15 -19.61
N SER A 267 17.69 24.07 -18.81
CA SER A 267 16.43 23.41 -18.47
C SER A 267 15.67 24.04 -17.31
N THR A 268 14.35 23.94 -17.37
CA THR A 268 13.46 24.40 -16.29
C THR A 268 13.66 23.58 -15.01
N LYS A 269 13.64 24.27 -13.87
CA LYS A 269 13.73 23.65 -12.53
C LYS A 269 12.36 23.27 -11.95
N ASN A 270 11.30 23.38 -12.76
CA ASN A 270 9.96 22.93 -12.44
C ASN A 270 9.96 21.42 -12.16
N MET A 271 9.24 21.01 -11.11
CA MET A 271 9.10 19.61 -10.72
C MET A 271 8.47 18.73 -11.82
N THR A 272 7.49 19.24 -12.57
CA THR A 272 6.85 18.51 -13.67
C THR A 272 7.87 18.18 -14.76
N ASP A 273 8.67 19.16 -15.18
CA ASP A 273 9.69 18.96 -16.21
C ASP A 273 10.81 18.04 -15.73
N ARG A 274 11.18 18.14 -14.45
CA ARG A 274 12.09 17.19 -13.79
C ARG A 274 11.56 15.76 -13.82
N PHE A 275 10.27 15.53 -13.58
CA PHE A 275 9.66 14.21 -13.73
C PHE A 275 9.69 13.71 -15.17
N THR A 276 9.37 14.56 -16.14
CA THR A 276 9.43 14.22 -17.56
C THR A 276 10.84 13.78 -17.95
N ARG A 277 11.88 14.54 -17.57
CA ARG A 277 13.29 14.16 -17.82
C ARG A 277 13.67 12.85 -17.15
N ALA A 278 13.31 12.68 -15.88
CA ALA A 278 13.57 11.44 -15.15
C ALA A 278 12.90 10.22 -15.80
N HIS A 279 11.68 10.40 -16.31
CA HIS A 279 10.99 9.35 -17.04
C HIS A 279 11.68 9.02 -18.37
N SER A 280 12.13 10.04 -19.12
CA SER A 280 12.89 9.82 -20.36
C SER A 280 14.18 9.02 -20.10
N TYR A 281 14.91 9.32 -19.02
CA TYR A 281 16.10 8.57 -18.62
C TYR A 281 15.76 7.12 -18.25
N PHE A 282 14.69 6.91 -17.48
CA PHE A 282 14.20 5.57 -17.14
C PHE A 282 13.79 4.77 -18.37
N ALA A 283 13.02 5.36 -19.29
CA ALA A 283 12.56 4.71 -20.51
C ALA A 283 13.73 4.33 -21.44
N MET A 284 14.70 5.23 -21.61
CA MET A 284 15.93 4.96 -22.36
C MET A 284 16.73 3.82 -21.73
N TRP A 285 16.88 3.81 -20.41
CA TRP A 285 17.55 2.72 -19.68
C TRP A 285 16.81 1.39 -19.87
N CYS A 286 15.47 1.37 -19.78
CA CYS A 286 14.68 0.16 -20.01
C CYS A 286 14.87 -0.38 -21.42
N SER A 287 14.78 0.48 -22.44
CA SER A 287 14.99 0.11 -23.84
C SER A 287 16.37 -0.52 -24.06
N SER A 288 17.41 0.13 -23.51
CA SER A 288 18.80 -0.34 -23.62
C SER A 288 19.06 -1.67 -22.92
N ASN A 289 18.26 -2.03 -21.92
CA ASN A 289 18.38 -3.27 -21.15
C ASN A 289 17.35 -4.35 -21.53
N GLY A 290 16.58 -4.14 -22.62
CA GLY A 290 15.53 -5.07 -23.04
C GLY A 290 14.43 -5.26 -21.99
N LYS A 291 14.12 -4.21 -21.22
CA LYS A 291 13.07 -4.20 -20.20
C LYS A 291 11.84 -3.47 -20.72
N THR A 292 10.65 -3.93 -20.35
CA THR A 292 9.39 -3.29 -20.70
C THR A 292 8.67 -2.85 -19.43
N PRO A 293 8.68 -1.55 -19.09
CA PRO A 293 7.95 -1.05 -17.93
C PRO A 293 6.44 -1.09 -18.16
N GLY A 294 5.66 -1.33 -17.12
CA GLY A 294 4.20 -1.25 -17.13
C GLY A 294 3.65 0.15 -16.83
N LEU A 295 4.51 1.06 -16.35
CA LEU A 295 4.18 2.46 -16.09
C LEU A 295 4.28 3.30 -17.38
N ARG A 296 3.46 4.35 -17.50
CA ARG A 296 3.38 5.18 -18.71
C ARG A 296 4.21 6.45 -18.64
N SER A 297 4.25 7.10 -17.48
CA SER A 297 4.96 8.36 -17.25
C SER A 297 5.22 8.58 -15.76
N PHE A 298 6.17 9.47 -15.46
CA PHE A 298 6.32 10.01 -14.11
C PHE A 298 5.54 11.31 -13.97
N SER A 299 4.84 11.47 -12.86
CA SER A 299 4.07 12.67 -12.53
C SER A 299 3.99 12.84 -11.01
N LYS A 300 3.60 14.03 -10.55
CA LYS A 300 3.33 14.27 -9.12
C LYS A 300 2.33 13.27 -8.56
N ALA A 301 1.24 13.00 -9.29
CA ALA A 301 0.23 12.01 -8.92
C ALA A 301 0.81 10.60 -8.84
N TYR A 302 1.66 10.20 -9.79
CA TYR A 302 2.30 8.89 -9.79
C TYR A 302 3.21 8.68 -8.56
N PHE A 303 3.82 9.74 -8.06
CA PHE A 303 4.65 9.73 -6.85
C PHE A 303 3.91 10.15 -5.58
N ASN A 304 2.57 10.28 -5.64
CA ASN A 304 1.72 10.74 -4.54
C ASN A 304 2.25 12.01 -3.87
N LEU A 305 2.87 12.90 -4.66
CA LEU A 305 3.46 14.14 -4.21
C LEU A 305 2.41 15.25 -4.34
N LYS A 306 1.50 15.33 -3.37
CA LYS A 306 0.44 16.33 -3.32
C LYS A 306 1.02 17.74 -3.10
N THR A 307 1.93 17.87 -2.14
CA THR A 307 2.68 19.11 -1.87
C THR A 307 4.19 18.81 -1.75
N LEU A 308 5.05 19.83 -1.81
CA LEU A 308 6.49 19.66 -1.57
C LEU A 308 6.84 19.24 -0.13
N VAL A 309 5.88 19.33 0.77
CA VAL A 309 5.97 18.92 2.18
C VAL A 309 5.45 17.49 2.38
N SER A 310 4.68 16.94 1.43
CA SER A 310 4.18 15.57 1.48
C SER A 310 5.29 14.57 1.18
N ALA A 311 5.24 13.41 1.85
CA ALA A 311 6.24 12.36 1.65
C ALA A 311 5.90 11.51 0.42
N PRO A 312 6.79 11.47 -0.59
CA PRO A 312 6.52 10.77 -1.84
C PRO A 312 6.55 9.26 -1.66
N TRP A 313 5.69 8.57 -2.41
CA TRP A 313 5.78 7.13 -2.61
C TRP A 313 5.24 6.79 -3.99
N VAL A 314 5.86 5.84 -4.68
CA VAL A 314 5.48 5.57 -6.07
C VAL A 314 4.27 4.63 -6.15
N ASN A 315 3.28 4.96 -6.98
CA ASN A 315 2.14 4.09 -7.28
C ASN A 315 2.47 3.05 -8.38
N ALA A 316 3.51 2.24 -8.13
CA ALA A 316 4.06 1.29 -9.09
C ALA A 316 3.64 -0.16 -8.80
N LYS A 317 3.34 -0.97 -9.82
CA LYS A 317 3.18 -2.43 -9.61
C LYS A 317 4.48 -3.03 -9.08
N GLY A 318 4.42 -4.20 -8.45
CA GLY A 318 5.63 -4.80 -7.87
C GLY A 318 6.75 -5.09 -8.89
N SER A 319 6.38 -5.38 -10.15
CA SER A 319 7.33 -5.49 -11.26
C SER A 319 8.01 -4.15 -11.56
N ASP A 320 7.23 -3.07 -11.63
CA ASP A 320 7.71 -1.72 -11.91
C ASP A 320 8.58 -1.20 -10.76
N SER A 321 8.21 -1.48 -9.50
CA SER A 321 9.07 -1.18 -8.34
C SER A 321 10.46 -1.82 -8.48
N THR A 322 10.53 -3.05 -9.00
CA THR A 322 11.81 -3.74 -9.20
C THR A 322 12.63 -3.07 -10.30
N LEU A 323 12.01 -2.72 -11.43
CA LEU A 323 12.68 -2.01 -12.53
C LEU A 323 13.17 -0.62 -12.12
N LEU A 324 12.36 0.11 -11.35
CA LEU A 324 12.72 1.44 -10.83
C LEU A 324 13.91 1.36 -9.87
N LEU A 325 13.95 0.35 -9.00
CA LEU A 325 15.12 0.13 -8.13
C LEU A 325 16.38 -0.23 -8.94
N GLU A 326 16.28 -1.07 -9.98
CA GLU A 326 17.42 -1.40 -10.86
C GLU A 326 17.94 -0.16 -11.61
N TRP A 327 17.03 0.68 -12.10
CA TRP A 327 17.39 1.95 -12.74
C TRP A 327 18.02 2.95 -11.75
N LEU A 328 17.49 3.05 -10.52
CA LEU A 328 18.08 3.90 -9.49
C LEU A 328 19.47 3.43 -9.07
N ASP A 329 19.71 2.12 -8.98
CA ASP A 329 21.06 1.56 -8.74
C ASP A 329 22.04 2.03 -9.83
N PHE A 330 21.67 1.87 -11.10
CA PHE A 330 22.45 2.35 -12.24
C PHE A 330 22.71 3.86 -12.16
N THR A 331 21.65 4.65 -11.95
CA THR A 331 21.72 6.12 -11.92
C THR A 331 22.60 6.62 -10.77
N LEU A 332 22.51 6.02 -9.59
CA LEU A 332 23.31 6.39 -8.43
C LEU A 332 24.79 6.05 -8.64
N ARG A 333 25.11 4.90 -9.25
CA ARG A 333 26.49 4.56 -9.61
C ARG A 333 27.08 5.55 -10.60
N LEU A 334 26.31 5.93 -11.62
CA LEU A 334 26.72 6.91 -12.61
C LEU A 334 27.04 8.26 -11.95
N ASN A 335 26.16 8.75 -11.07
CA ASN A 335 26.36 10.01 -10.34
C ASN A 335 27.49 9.94 -9.29
N LEU A 336 27.89 8.74 -8.85
CA LEU A 336 29.07 8.58 -8.00
C LEU A 336 30.38 8.61 -8.79
N GLN A 337 30.37 8.16 -10.05
CA GLN A 337 31.52 8.19 -10.95
C GLN A 337 31.70 9.56 -11.58
N HIS A 338 30.60 10.16 -12.01
CA HIS A 338 30.53 11.46 -12.68
C HIS A 338 29.47 12.32 -11.97
N PRO A 339 29.83 13.01 -10.88
CA PRO A 339 28.86 13.77 -10.09
C PRO A 339 28.35 14.98 -10.86
N SER A 340 27.06 14.96 -11.21
CA SER A 340 26.38 16.13 -11.79
C SER A 340 26.21 17.28 -10.79
N VAL A 341 26.21 16.96 -9.48
CA VAL A 341 26.10 17.93 -8.39
C VAL A 341 27.14 17.58 -7.34
N GLU A 342 28.02 18.53 -7.04
CA GLU A 342 29.12 18.36 -6.09
C GLU A 342 28.63 18.32 -4.62
N GLY A 343 29.49 17.85 -3.71
CA GLY A 343 29.22 17.90 -2.26
C GLY A 343 28.24 16.86 -1.71
N HIS A 344 27.70 15.96 -2.53
CA HIS A 344 26.67 14.98 -2.12
C HIS A 344 27.13 13.51 -2.18
N THR A 345 28.42 13.23 -2.32
CA THR A 345 28.95 11.86 -2.47
C THR A 345 28.51 10.91 -1.35
N GLN A 346 28.54 11.37 -0.09
CA GLN A 346 28.16 10.52 1.04
C GLN A 346 26.65 10.20 1.04
N LEU A 347 25.82 11.17 0.65
CA LEU A 347 24.38 10.99 0.51
C LEU A 347 24.07 9.96 -0.58
N LEU A 348 24.72 10.08 -1.74
CA LEU A 348 24.58 9.12 -2.86
C LEU A 348 25.01 7.71 -2.46
N ARG A 349 26.08 7.55 -1.67
CA ARG A 349 26.50 6.23 -1.14
C ARG A 349 25.44 5.62 -0.23
N HIS A 350 24.82 6.40 0.64
CA HIS A 350 23.73 5.92 1.50
C HIS A 350 22.49 5.52 0.69
N MET A 351 22.13 6.32 -0.33
CA MET A 351 21.04 5.98 -1.26
C MET A 351 21.34 4.67 -2.00
N LEU A 352 22.56 4.51 -2.52
CA LEU A 352 22.97 3.32 -3.26
C LEU A 352 22.87 2.08 -2.36
N GLN A 353 23.39 2.14 -1.13
CA GLN A 353 23.31 1.04 -0.17
C GLN A 353 21.84 0.65 0.14
N LEU A 354 20.96 1.64 0.29
CA LEU A 354 19.53 1.41 0.50
C LEU A 354 18.87 0.72 -0.71
N VAL A 355 19.15 1.21 -1.92
CA VAL A 355 18.60 0.66 -3.18
C VAL A 355 19.13 -0.76 -3.43
N GLU A 356 20.44 -0.98 -3.34
CA GLU A 356 21.07 -2.31 -3.48
C GLU A 356 20.50 -3.32 -2.49
N SER A 357 20.32 -2.91 -1.24
CA SER A 357 19.79 -3.79 -0.20
C SER A 357 18.32 -4.12 -0.44
N SER A 358 17.55 -3.16 -0.98
CA SER A 358 16.16 -3.37 -1.37
C SER A 358 16.04 -4.32 -2.56
N LEU A 359 16.94 -4.22 -3.55
CA LEU A 359 17.04 -5.16 -4.66
C LEU A 359 17.44 -6.56 -4.20
N ALA A 360 18.38 -6.66 -3.26
CA ALA A 360 18.88 -7.95 -2.77
C ALA A 360 17.79 -8.82 -2.12
N VAL A 361 16.70 -8.23 -1.62
CA VAL A 361 15.53 -8.96 -1.10
C VAL A 361 14.94 -9.91 -2.14
N ARG A 362 15.13 -9.65 -3.46
CA ARG A 362 14.69 -10.53 -4.55
C ARG A 362 15.27 -11.95 -4.47
N MET A 363 16.31 -12.18 -3.66
CA MET A 363 16.86 -13.51 -3.45
C MET A 363 15.83 -14.54 -2.97
N VAL A 364 14.73 -14.09 -2.34
CA VAL A 364 13.61 -14.97 -1.96
C VAL A 364 12.97 -15.68 -3.16
N HIS A 365 13.05 -15.12 -4.37
CA HIS A 365 12.53 -15.74 -5.59
C HIS A 365 13.52 -16.71 -6.26
N THR A 366 14.80 -16.63 -5.90
CA THR A 366 15.84 -17.53 -6.45
C THR A 366 15.94 -18.85 -5.70
N HIS A 367 15.32 -18.92 -4.51
CA HIS A 367 15.28 -20.10 -3.68
C HIS A 367 13.91 -20.79 -3.75
N ARG A 368 13.87 -22.06 -3.36
CA ARG A 368 12.63 -22.83 -3.24
C ARG A 368 11.94 -22.50 -1.90
N LEU A 369 11.13 -23.42 -1.39
CA LEU A 369 10.43 -23.29 -0.11
C LEU A 369 11.37 -23.11 1.09
N TRP A 370 12.61 -23.61 1.00
CA TRP A 370 13.60 -23.56 2.06
C TRP A 370 14.81 -22.73 1.64
N LEU A 371 15.24 -21.84 2.53
CA LEU A 371 16.50 -21.10 2.46
C LEU A 371 17.58 -21.88 3.21
N GLU A 372 18.73 -22.04 2.57
CA GLU A 372 19.93 -22.46 3.28
C GLU A 372 20.33 -21.41 4.32
N ARG A 373 20.95 -21.84 5.40
CA ARG A 373 21.34 -20.99 6.54
C ARG A 373 22.11 -19.74 6.11
N ASP A 374 23.07 -19.86 5.19
CA ASP A 374 23.87 -18.73 4.73
C ASP A 374 23.05 -17.74 3.89
N CYS A 375 22.13 -18.25 3.06
CA CYS A 375 21.20 -17.43 2.31
C CYS A 375 20.21 -16.70 3.23
N ALA A 376 19.68 -17.38 4.25
CA ALA A 376 18.83 -16.74 5.26
C ALA A 376 19.58 -15.67 6.06
N ARG A 377 20.87 -15.89 6.38
CA ARG A 377 21.74 -14.88 7.01
C ARG A 377 21.90 -13.66 6.10
N ARG A 378 22.20 -13.87 4.82
CA ARG A 378 22.32 -12.78 3.84
C ARG A 378 21.01 -12.00 3.72
N LEU A 379 19.87 -12.70 3.61
CA LEU A 379 18.55 -12.07 3.55
C LEU A 379 18.27 -11.23 4.80
N TYR A 380 18.52 -11.77 5.99
CA TYR A 380 18.37 -11.05 7.26
C TYR A 380 19.19 -9.75 7.26
N VAL A 381 20.48 -9.83 6.91
CA VAL A 381 21.36 -8.65 6.85
C VAL A 381 20.82 -7.61 5.88
N LYS A 382 20.35 -8.02 4.69
CA LYS A 382 19.80 -7.10 3.69
C LYS A 382 18.51 -6.44 4.17
N LEU A 383 17.58 -7.18 4.78
CA LEU A 383 16.36 -6.61 5.36
C LEU A 383 16.67 -5.58 6.46
N MET A 384 17.59 -5.90 7.36
CA MET A 384 18.02 -4.96 8.40
C MET A 384 18.75 -3.73 7.82
N THR A 385 19.51 -3.92 6.75
CA THR A 385 20.20 -2.82 6.05
C THR A 385 19.20 -1.88 5.42
N VAL A 386 18.13 -2.38 4.80
CA VAL A 386 17.02 -1.54 4.28
C VAL A 386 16.45 -0.67 5.39
N LEU A 387 16.09 -1.26 6.53
CA LEU A 387 15.49 -0.51 7.66
C LEU A 387 16.42 0.56 8.22
N ARG A 388 17.70 0.23 8.42
CA ARG A 388 18.70 1.18 8.97
C ARG A 388 19.04 2.27 7.97
N ALA A 389 19.31 1.91 6.72
CA ALA A 389 19.64 2.89 5.68
C ALA A 389 18.45 3.81 5.40
N TYR A 390 17.21 3.31 5.45
CA TYR A 390 16.02 4.16 5.36
C TYR A 390 15.95 5.21 6.47
N SER A 391 16.27 4.84 7.72
CA SER A 391 16.35 5.77 8.85
C SER A 391 17.44 6.82 8.67
N VAL A 392 18.64 6.42 8.22
CA VAL A 392 19.75 7.34 7.91
C VAL A 392 19.36 8.31 6.78
N MET A 393 18.65 7.81 5.77
CA MET A 393 18.15 8.62 4.67
C MET A 393 17.07 9.60 5.12
N ALA A 394 16.18 9.21 6.03
CA ALA A 394 15.20 10.12 6.63
C ALA A 394 15.88 11.28 7.39
N GLN A 395 16.89 10.99 8.21
CA GLN A 395 17.67 12.02 8.90
C GLN A 395 18.41 12.95 7.92
N SER A 396 18.95 12.39 6.83
CA SER A 396 19.64 13.17 5.80
C SER A 396 18.67 14.07 5.04
N ALA A 397 17.47 13.57 4.72
CA ALA A 397 16.42 14.34 4.06
C ALA A 397 15.89 15.48 4.96
N MET A 398 15.74 15.23 6.26
CA MET A 398 15.39 16.28 7.23
C MET A 398 16.41 17.42 7.26
N ARG A 399 17.71 17.11 7.23
CA ARG A 399 18.78 18.11 7.17
C ARG A 399 18.72 18.96 5.88
N LEU A 400 18.29 18.35 4.78
CA LEU A 400 18.05 19.05 3.51
C LEU A 400 16.71 19.80 3.46
N LYS A 401 15.90 19.75 4.54
CA LYS A 401 14.52 20.28 4.57
C LYS A 401 13.64 19.68 3.45
N ILE A 402 13.86 18.39 3.16
CA ILE A 402 13.07 17.60 2.21
C ILE A 402 12.37 16.49 2.99
N ARG A 403 11.04 16.49 3.03
CA ARG A 403 10.27 15.37 3.62
C ARG A 403 10.18 14.22 2.61
N ALA A 404 11.28 13.51 2.38
CA ALA A 404 11.34 12.43 1.39
C ALA A 404 11.03 11.04 1.96
N PHE A 405 11.25 10.82 3.26
CA PHE A 405 11.14 9.51 3.89
C PHE A 405 10.25 9.58 5.11
N VAL A 406 9.16 8.79 5.11
CA VAL A 406 8.24 8.63 6.24
C VAL A 406 8.22 7.17 6.66
N LEU A 407 8.23 6.93 7.98
CA LEU A 407 8.13 5.60 8.54
C LEU A 407 6.67 5.14 8.52
N LYS A 408 6.35 4.22 7.60
CA LYS A 408 5.03 3.58 7.51
C LYS A 408 5.01 2.25 8.27
N PRO A 409 3.83 1.75 8.71
CA PRO A 409 3.69 0.45 9.38
C PRO A 409 4.33 -0.72 8.61
N LYS A 410 4.40 -0.65 7.29
CA LYS A 410 5.06 -1.67 6.45
C LYS A 410 6.54 -1.87 6.77
N HIS A 411 7.25 -0.84 7.24
CA HIS A 411 8.64 -0.98 7.70
C HIS A 411 8.72 -1.84 8.96
N HIS A 412 7.75 -1.70 9.86
CA HIS A 412 7.64 -2.54 11.05
C HIS A 412 7.31 -4.00 10.66
N SER A 413 6.40 -4.20 9.70
CA SER A 413 6.13 -5.54 9.17
C SER A 413 7.37 -6.17 8.50
N LEU A 414 8.20 -5.38 7.81
CA LEU A 414 9.46 -5.85 7.24
C LEU A 414 10.45 -6.26 8.35
N HIS A 415 10.46 -5.56 9.47
CA HIS A 415 11.24 -5.93 10.66
C HIS A 415 10.77 -7.27 11.25
N HIS A 416 9.47 -7.57 11.27
CA HIS A 416 8.98 -8.88 11.73
C HIS A 416 9.51 -10.03 10.87
N ILE A 417 9.59 -9.85 9.55
CA ILE A 417 10.19 -10.86 8.65
C ILE A 417 11.67 -11.03 8.99
N ALA A 418 12.41 -9.95 9.20
CA ALA A 418 13.82 -10.02 9.61
C ALA A 418 13.98 -10.70 10.98
N TRP A 419 13.11 -10.42 11.94
CA TRP A 419 13.11 -11.02 13.27
C TRP A 419 12.85 -12.52 13.22
N PHE A 420 11.92 -12.97 12.37
CA PHE A 420 11.67 -14.39 12.13
C PHE A 420 12.96 -15.10 11.66
N LEU A 421 13.63 -14.55 10.63
CA LEU A 421 14.89 -15.11 10.13
C LEU A 421 15.97 -15.15 11.23
N LYS A 422 16.11 -14.07 12.00
CA LYS A 422 17.06 -13.98 13.12
C LYS A 422 16.81 -15.07 14.17
N THR A 423 15.54 -15.31 14.49
CA THR A 423 15.13 -16.31 15.48
C THR A 423 15.49 -17.72 15.02
N GLU A 424 15.17 -18.08 13.77
CA GLU A 424 15.52 -19.38 13.20
C GLU A 424 17.04 -19.57 13.04
N LEU A 425 17.76 -18.51 12.67
CA LEU A 425 19.22 -18.52 12.64
C LEU A 425 19.81 -18.80 14.03
N ARG A 426 19.30 -18.17 15.08
CA ARG A 426 19.77 -18.39 16.47
C ARG A 426 19.49 -19.80 16.98
N LYS A 427 18.38 -20.41 16.57
CA LYS A 427 18.08 -21.82 16.88
C LYS A 427 19.05 -22.82 16.23
N GLY A 428 19.91 -22.38 15.31
CA GLY A 428 20.82 -23.25 14.59
C GLY A 428 20.16 -24.03 13.45
N ALA A 429 19.02 -23.56 12.94
CA ALA A 429 18.36 -24.19 11.79
C ALA A 429 19.30 -24.17 10.56
N ALA A 430 19.42 -25.34 9.91
CA ALA A 430 20.17 -25.49 8.66
C ALA A 430 19.35 -25.06 7.43
N LEU A 431 18.04 -25.33 7.49
CA LEU A 431 17.05 -24.93 6.50
C LEU A 431 16.00 -24.07 7.18
N ILE A 432 15.76 -22.88 6.65
CA ILE A 432 14.84 -21.89 7.19
C ILE A 432 13.72 -21.68 6.18
N TYR A 433 12.49 -21.59 6.64
CA TYR A 433 11.35 -21.38 5.73
C TYR A 433 11.51 -20.06 4.96
N ASN A 434 11.38 -20.11 3.65
CA ASN A 434 11.50 -18.94 2.80
C ASN A 434 10.29 -18.02 3.00
N PRO A 435 10.46 -16.72 3.31
CA PRO A 435 9.35 -15.77 3.42
C PRO A 435 8.45 -15.73 2.17
N GLN A 436 8.98 -16.11 0.99
CA GLN A 436 8.19 -16.24 -0.23
C GLN A 436 7.02 -17.24 -0.11
N GLY A 437 7.09 -18.20 0.81
CA GLY A 437 6.01 -19.15 1.06
C GLY A 437 4.72 -18.49 1.53
N TYR A 438 4.80 -17.29 2.10
CA TYR A 438 3.65 -16.47 2.50
C TYR A 438 3.32 -15.35 1.50
N ALA A 439 4.01 -15.29 0.36
CA ALA A 439 3.80 -14.21 -0.61
C ALA A 439 2.56 -14.45 -1.47
N CYS A 440 1.73 -13.42 -1.65
CA CYS A 440 0.51 -13.52 -2.48
C CYS A 440 0.73 -13.18 -3.95
N GLU A 441 1.96 -12.94 -4.42
CA GLU A 441 2.27 -12.54 -5.82
C GLU A 441 1.61 -13.45 -6.86
N MET A 442 1.74 -14.77 -6.68
CA MET A 442 1.19 -15.74 -7.61
C MET A 442 -0.33 -15.78 -7.57
N ASN A 443 -0.90 -15.58 -6.38
CA ASN A 443 -2.35 -15.57 -6.16
C ASN A 443 -2.95 -14.32 -6.81
N GLU A 444 -2.33 -13.14 -6.64
CA GLU A 444 -2.79 -11.91 -7.27
C GLU A 444 -2.68 -11.94 -8.78
N ASP A 445 -1.57 -12.43 -9.35
CA ASP A 445 -1.46 -12.58 -10.80
C ASP A 445 -2.50 -13.58 -11.35
N PHE A 446 -2.81 -14.63 -10.59
CA PHE A 446 -3.90 -15.54 -10.93
C PHE A 446 -5.25 -14.83 -10.90
N VAL A 447 -5.63 -14.19 -9.79
CA VAL A 447 -6.88 -13.44 -9.64
C VAL A 447 -6.99 -12.37 -10.72
N GLY A 448 -5.95 -11.57 -10.96
CA GLY A 448 -5.94 -10.54 -12.00
C GLY A 448 -6.05 -11.09 -13.44
N ARG A 449 -5.64 -12.34 -13.70
CA ARG A 449 -5.92 -13.01 -14.98
C ARG A 449 -7.37 -13.47 -15.07
N ILE A 450 -7.93 -13.99 -13.98
CA ILE A 450 -9.33 -14.39 -13.89
C ILE A 450 -10.25 -13.17 -14.06
N SER A 451 -10.00 -12.06 -13.36
CA SER A 451 -10.78 -10.82 -13.47
C SER A 451 -10.69 -10.19 -14.87
N ARG A 452 -9.58 -10.35 -15.58
CA ARG A 452 -9.48 -9.92 -17.00
C ARG A 452 -10.29 -10.84 -17.92
N LEU A 453 -10.35 -12.13 -17.60
CA LEU A 453 -11.10 -13.11 -18.37
C LEU A 453 -12.61 -12.94 -18.19
N SER A 454 -13.07 -12.62 -16.98
CA SER A 454 -14.50 -12.37 -16.67
C SER A 454 -15.05 -11.20 -17.48
N ARG A 455 -14.25 -10.13 -17.67
CA ARG A 455 -14.61 -8.99 -18.54
C ARG A 455 -14.70 -9.33 -20.03
N ARG A 456 -14.28 -10.53 -20.46
CA ARG A 456 -14.29 -10.99 -21.86
C ARG A 456 -15.30 -12.10 -22.13
N VAL A 457 -16.19 -12.37 -21.19
CA VAL A 457 -17.29 -13.32 -21.34
C VAL A 457 -18.62 -12.61 -21.11
N GLY A 458 -19.71 -13.13 -21.67
CA GLY A 458 -21.03 -12.54 -21.48
C GLY A 458 -21.46 -12.63 -20.01
N PHE A 459 -22.01 -11.54 -19.48
CA PHE A 459 -22.36 -11.40 -18.06
C PHE A 459 -23.30 -12.49 -17.53
N ARG A 460 -24.30 -12.92 -18.34
CA ARG A 460 -25.30 -13.94 -17.94
C ARG A 460 -24.72 -15.30 -17.57
N LEU A 461 -23.55 -15.64 -18.14
CA LEU A 461 -22.87 -16.92 -17.93
C LEU A 461 -21.41 -16.68 -17.53
N CYS A 462 -21.12 -15.55 -16.86
CA CYS A 462 -19.77 -15.13 -16.58
C CYS A 462 -18.98 -16.23 -15.85
N ASP A 463 -19.52 -16.71 -14.72
CA ASP A 463 -18.83 -17.69 -13.87
C ASP A 463 -18.57 -18.98 -14.63
N LYS A 464 -19.61 -19.56 -15.23
CA LYS A 464 -19.51 -20.78 -16.04
C LYS A 464 -18.47 -20.64 -17.16
N ARG A 465 -18.52 -19.56 -17.95
CA ARG A 465 -17.60 -19.34 -19.07
C ARG A 465 -16.17 -19.06 -18.62
N VAL A 466 -15.97 -18.41 -17.48
CA VAL A 466 -14.65 -18.23 -16.87
C VAL A 466 -14.07 -19.58 -16.48
N PHE A 467 -14.84 -20.41 -15.75
CA PHE A 467 -14.40 -21.75 -15.37
C PHE A 467 -14.07 -22.60 -16.59
N GLU A 468 -14.97 -22.68 -17.57
CA GLU A 468 -14.75 -23.42 -18.82
C GLU A 468 -13.46 -22.99 -19.52
N ARG A 469 -13.22 -21.69 -19.69
CA ARG A 469 -12.00 -21.17 -20.34
C ARG A 469 -10.74 -21.45 -19.52
N VAL A 470 -10.80 -21.39 -18.19
CA VAL A 470 -9.68 -21.75 -17.31
C VAL A 470 -9.37 -23.24 -17.43
N PHE A 471 -10.38 -24.11 -17.36
CA PHE A 471 -10.20 -25.56 -17.49
C PHE A 471 -9.68 -25.95 -18.87
N LEU A 472 -10.19 -25.35 -19.95
CA LEU A 472 -9.67 -25.54 -21.30
C LEU A 472 -8.18 -25.17 -21.38
N LYS A 473 -7.78 -24.02 -20.80
CA LYS A 473 -6.37 -23.60 -20.77
C LYS A 473 -5.50 -24.55 -19.95
N VAL A 474 -5.95 -24.95 -18.77
CA VAL A 474 -5.23 -25.90 -17.90
C VAL A 474 -5.05 -27.25 -18.62
N THR A 475 -6.11 -27.76 -19.24
CA THR A 475 -6.09 -29.01 -20.01
C THR A 475 -5.11 -28.93 -21.18
N ALA A 476 -5.13 -27.84 -21.95
CA ALA A 476 -4.19 -27.62 -23.05
C ALA A 476 -2.72 -27.57 -22.56
N LEU A 477 -2.45 -26.91 -21.43
CA LEU A 477 -1.12 -26.86 -20.83
C LEU A 477 -0.64 -28.23 -20.32
N LEU A 478 -1.51 -29.01 -19.70
CA LEU A 478 -1.21 -30.37 -19.25
C LEU A 478 -0.90 -31.29 -20.43
N ARG A 479 -1.67 -31.19 -21.53
CA ARG A 479 -1.45 -31.94 -22.76
C ARG A 479 -0.08 -31.62 -23.38
N ARG A 480 0.22 -30.33 -23.57
CA ARG A 480 1.52 -29.86 -24.08
C ARG A 480 2.69 -30.32 -23.22
N ARG A 481 2.54 -30.32 -21.89
CA ARG A 481 3.57 -30.82 -20.97
C ARG A 481 3.80 -32.32 -21.11
N LYS A 482 2.74 -33.12 -21.32
CA LYS A 482 2.83 -34.56 -21.57
C LYS A 482 3.59 -34.84 -22.87
N GLU A 483 3.28 -34.13 -23.95
CA GLU A 483 3.96 -34.22 -25.25
C GLU A 483 5.45 -33.85 -25.15
N LEU A 484 5.79 -32.78 -24.42
CA LEU A 484 7.18 -32.39 -24.17
C LEU A 484 7.97 -33.43 -23.36
N ARG A 485 7.33 -34.13 -22.42
CA ARG A 485 7.96 -35.24 -21.69
C ARG A 485 8.22 -36.44 -22.60
N GLN A 486 7.28 -36.76 -23.49
CA GLN A 486 7.41 -37.86 -24.45
C GLN A 486 8.47 -37.58 -25.53
N SER A 487 8.57 -36.36 -26.03
CA SER A 487 9.62 -35.99 -27.00
C SER A 487 11.02 -36.03 -26.39
N ARG A 488 11.18 -35.62 -25.12
CA ARG A 488 12.45 -35.75 -24.37
C ARG A 488 12.85 -37.21 -24.11
N SER A 489 11.89 -38.09 -23.80
CA SER A 489 12.19 -39.52 -23.60
C SER A 489 12.56 -40.21 -24.92
N ARG A 490 11.95 -39.83 -26.05
CA ARG A 490 12.36 -40.31 -27.38
C ARG A 490 13.76 -39.81 -27.76
N SER A 491 14.05 -38.53 -27.56
CA SER A 491 15.35 -37.95 -27.90
C SER A 491 16.50 -38.54 -27.09
N SER A 492 16.29 -38.84 -25.80
CA SER A 492 17.29 -39.51 -24.96
C SER A 492 17.56 -40.96 -25.38
N ARG A 493 16.54 -41.70 -25.85
CA ARG A 493 16.72 -43.05 -26.42
C ARG A 493 17.54 -43.05 -27.72
N VAL A 494 17.29 -42.09 -28.61
CA VAL A 494 18.04 -41.98 -29.87
C VAL A 494 19.51 -41.65 -29.60
N LYS A 495 19.80 -40.69 -28.70
CA LYS A 495 21.18 -40.35 -28.31
C LYS A 495 21.91 -41.51 -27.60
N GLY A 496 21.19 -42.38 -26.89
CA GLY A 496 21.76 -43.57 -26.27
C GLY A 496 22.16 -44.66 -27.27
N LYS A 497 21.50 -44.74 -28.45
CA LYS A 497 21.82 -45.72 -29.49
C LYS A 497 23.04 -45.35 -30.34
N PHE A 498 23.35 -44.06 -30.51
CA PHE A 498 24.53 -43.60 -31.26
C PHE A 498 25.82 -43.54 -30.43
N ARG A 499 25.76 -43.85 -29.13
CA ARG A 499 26.91 -43.85 -28.21
C ARG A 499 27.45 -45.25 -27.91
N LYS A 500 26.83 -46.29 -28.45
CA LYS A 500 27.35 -47.66 -28.54
C LYS A 500 27.77 -47.89 -29.98
#